data_AF-A0AAV3EGR4-F1
#
_entry.id   AF-A0AAV3EGR4-F1
#
_cell.length_a   1.000
_cell.length_b   1.000
_cell.length_c   1.000
_cell.angle_alpha   90.00
_cell.angle_beta   90.00
_cell.angle_gamma   90.00
#
_symmetry.space_group_name_H-M   'P 1'
#
loop_
_entity.id
_entity.type
_entity.pdbx_description
1 polymer ?
#
loop_
_entity_poly.entity_id
_entity_poly.type
_entity_poly.pdbx_seq_one_letter_code
_entity_poly.pdbx_strand_id
1 'polypeptide(L)'
;MKKKLLTSVLLSAVILSQGAVLVNVKADSTDDKIAAQNSKIDSLTNQQKDAQAQVDEIQKQVSAIQKQQEVLQAENEKLNAESAKLTAEIEELSKNIVARNESLANQARSAQTNGTATSYINTIINSASITEAISRVAAMSEIVSANNKMLEQQKEDKEKISEKQVANNEAINTVIANQQKLADDAQTLTTKQAELKVAQLNLAAEKATAENEKNSLLEQKAAAEKAAAEAAAAEAAYKNQQQAQQQAILASGNTSFAAQVQAVNNTGGTPAAEAAVATSAVAATPTYSLSASTYPVGQCTWGAKTLAPWAGDFWGNGGQWAASAAAAGFRTGSQPQVGAIACWNDGGYGHVAVVTAVQSANNIQVSEANYAGNQSLGNHRGWFDPTNAQGYVTYIYPN
;
A
#
# COMPACT_ATOMS: atom_id res chain seq x y z
N MET A 1 -24.48 8.92 11.21
CA MET A 1 -25.71 8.26 11.73
C MET A 1 -25.70 6.82 11.26
N LYS A 2 -25.55 5.86 12.19
CA LYS A 2 -25.32 4.44 11.90
C LYS A 2 -26.64 3.76 11.52
N LYS A 3 -26.80 3.32 10.27
CA LYS A 3 -27.93 2.46 9.86
C LYS A 3 -27.57 1.01 10.19
N LYS A 4 -28.10 0.50 11.30
CA LYS A 4 -28.08 -0.92 11.64
C LYS A 4 -29.03 -1.63 10.66
N LEU A 5 -28.47 -2.41 9.73
CA LEU A 5 -29.26 -3.35 8.93
C LEU A 5 -29.53 -4.57 9.82
N LEU A 6 -30.80 -4.75 10.18
CA LEU A 6 -31.32 -5.89 10.93
C LEU A 6 -31.26 -7.14 10.05
N THR A 7 -30.34 -8.04 10.36
CA THR A 7 -30.30 -9.41 9.85
C THR A 7 -31.39 -10.21 10.58
N SER A 8 -32.61 -10.21 10.04
CA SER A 8 -33.72 -11.03 10.54
C SER A 8 -33.68 -12.41 9.88
N VAL A 9 -32.93 -13.33 10.48
CA VAL A 9 -33.05 -14.78 10.24
C VAL A 9 -34.37 -15.22 10.88
N LEU A 10 -35.42 -15.36 10.08
CA LEU A 10 -36.70 -15.94 10.49
C LEU A 10 -36.56 -17.48 10.52
N LEU A 11 -36.04 -18.00 11.63
CA LEU A 11 -36.17 -19.41 12.00
C LEU A 11 -37.57 -19.63 12.59
N SER A 12 -38.55 -19.94 11.75
CA SER A 12 -39.89 -20.36 12.19
C SER A 12 -39.93 -21.88 12.33
N ALA A 13 -39.54 -22.38 13.49
CA ALA A 13 -39.77 -23.77 13.88
C ALA A 13 -41.25 -23.96 14.26
N VAL A 14 -42.04 -24.59 13.39
CA VAL A 14 -43.40 -25.04 13.72
C VAL A 14 -43.30 -26.39 14.42
N ILE A 15 -43.51 -26.40 15.73
CA ILE A 15 -43.68 -27.61 16.54
C ILE A 15 -45.15 -28.03 16.42
N LEU A 16 -45.42 -29.13 15.71
CA LEU A 16 -46.71 -29.80 15.70
C LEU A 16 -46.84 -30.67 16.96
N SER A 17 -47.58 -30.18 17.96
CA SER A 17 -48.03 -30.98 19.11
C SER A 17 -49.33 -31.72 18.75
N GLN A 18 -49.32 -33.03 18.95
CA GLN A 18 -50.50 -33.88 18.78
C GLN A 18 -51.41 -33.77 20.01
N GLY A 19 -52.62 -33.25 19.82
CA GLY A 19 -53.70 -33.25 20.80
C GLY A 19 -54.96 -33.85 20.16
N ALA A 20 -55.39 -35.01 20.65
CA ALA A 20 -56.59 -35.70 20.20
C ALA A 20 -57.85 -34.86 20.50
N VAL A 21 -58.68 -34.61 19.49
CA VAL A 21 -60.03 -34.05 19.65
C VAL A 21 -61.05 -35.05 19.13
N LEU A 22 -62.04 -35.31 19.99
CA LEU A 22 -63.16 -36.21 19.82
C LEU A 22 -63.99 -35.85 18.58
N VAL A 23 -64.40 -36.88 17.85
CA VAL A 23 -65.05 -36.80 16.53
C VAL A 23 -66.52 -36.38 16.69
N ASN A 24 -66.85 -35.15 16.32
CA ASN A 24 -68.23 -34.77 16.01
C ASN A 24 -68.39 -34.83 14.48
N VAL A 25 -69.02 -35.89 13.98
CA VAL A 25 -69.29 -36.08 12.55
C VAL A 25 -70.41 -35.12 12.14
N LYS A 26 -70.05 -33.93 11.68
CA LYS A 26 -70.88 -33.17 10.73
C LYS A 26 -70.50 -33.65 9.33
N ALA A 27 -71.49 -34.01 8.52
CA ALA A 27 -71.26 -34.22 7.11
C ALA A 27 -71.03 -32.85 6.47
N ASP A 28 -69.76 -32.50 6.23
CA ASP A 28 -69.44 -31.32 5.42
C ASP A 28 -70.14 -31.45 4.06
N SER A 29 -70.85 -30.41 3.65
CA SER A 29 -71.48 -30.39 2.34
C SER A 29 -70.39 -30.40 1.25
N THR A 30 -70.75 -30.82 0.03
CA THR A 30 -69.82 -30.74 -1.10
C THR A 30 -69.30 -29.31 -1.29
N ASP A 31 -70.13 -28.31 -1.03
CA ASP A 31 -69.76 -26.89 -1.09
C ASP A 31 -68.75 -26.49 -0.01
N ASP A 32 -68.87 -27.00 1.22
CA ASP A 32 -67.89 -26.75 2.29
C ASP A 32 -66.52 -27.35 1.95
N LYS A 33 -66.49 -28.54 1.34
CA LYS A 33 -65.25 -29.17 0.87
C LYS A 33 -64.62 -28.42 -0.29
N ILE A 34 -65.43 -27.89 -1.22
CA ILE A 34 -64.95 -27.05 -2.33
C ILE A 34 -64.37 -25.73 -1.77
N ALA A 35 -65.06 -25.08 -0.83
CA ALA A 35 -64.58 -23.85 -0.19
C ALA A 35 -63.25 -24.05 0.56
N ALA A 36 -63.12 -25.18 1.28
CA ALA A 36 -61.87 -25.54 1.96
C ALA A 36 -60.72 -25.81 0.97
N GLN A 37 -60.99 -26.49 -0.16
CA GLN A 37 -59.97 -26.72 -1.18
C GLN A 37 -59.58 -25.43 -1.91
N ASN A 38 -60.53 -24.54 -2.22
CA ASN A 38 -60.23 -23.23 -2.81
C ASN A 38 -59.35 -22.40 -1.87
N SER A 39 -59.67 -22.37 -0.57
CA SER A 39 -58.83 -21.70 0.43
C SER A 39 -57.41 -22.27 0.50
N LYS A 40 -57.27 -23.60 0.33
CA LYS A 40 -55.96 -24.26 0.28
C LYS A 40 -55.18 -23.94 -1.00
N ILE A 41 -55.85 -23.87 -2.14
CA ILE A 41 -55.26 -23.47 -3.43
C ILE A 41 -54.77 -22.02 -3.35
N ASP A 42 -55.57 -21.12 -2.78
CA ASP A 42 -55.19 -19.72 -2.60
C ASP A 42 -53.95 -19.58 -1.70
N SER A 43 -53.92 -20.34 -0.60
CA SER A 43 -52.75 -20.38 0.30
C SER A 43 -51.49 -20.87 -0.42
N LEU A 44 -51.58 -21.98 -1.18
CA LEU A 44 -50.44 -22.53 -1.92
C LEU A 44 -49.97 -21.58 -3.02
N THR A 45 -50.90 -20.91 -3.70
CA THR A 45 -50.58 -19.91 -4.74
C THR A 45 -49.81 -18.73 -4.13
N ASN A 46 -50.23 -18.26 -2.96
CA ASN A 46 -49.50 -17.20 -2.24
C ASN A 46 -48.10 -17.68 -1.80
N GLN A 47 -47.97 -18.90 -1.28
CA GLN A 47 -46.67 -19.48 -0.90
C GLN A 47 -45.71 -19.58 -2.10
N GLN A 48 -46.20 -20.02 -3.26
CA GLN A 48 -45.40 -20.08 -4.49
C GLN A 48 -44.98 -18.68 -4.95
N LYS A 49 -45.86 -17.68 -4.84
CA LYS A 49 -45.55 -16.29 -5.18
C LYS A 49 -44.48 -15.70 -4.26
N ASP A 50 -44.58 -15.96 -2.95
CA ASP A 50 -43.60 -15.50 -1.97
C ASP A 50 -42.23 -16.17 -2.18
N ALA A 51 -42.23 -17.48 -2.44
CA ALA A 51 -41.00 -18.22 -2.77
C ALA A 51 -40.36 -17.72 -4.08
N GLN A 52 -41.17 -17.40 -5.09
CA GLN A 52 -40.66 -16.82 -6.34
C GLN A 52 -40.06 -15.43 -6.10
N ALA A 53 -40.72 -14.59 -5.30
CA ALA A 53 -40.20 -13.26 -4.98
C ALA A 53 -38.85 -13.32 -4.24
N GLN A 54 -38.64 -14.33 -3.38
CA GLN A 54 -37.35 -14.56 -2.72
C GLN A 54 -36.26 -14.95 -3.72
N VAL A 55 -36.57 -15.83 -4.68
CA VAL A 55 -35.63 -16.20 -5.75
C VAL A 55 -35.25 -14.97 -6.57
N ASP A 56 -36.24 -14.18 -6.99
CA ASP A 56 -36.02 -13.00 -7.83
C ASP A 56 -35.16 -11.94 -7.13
N GLU A 57 -35.40 -11.69 -5.84
CA GLU A 57 -34.62 -10.74 -5.05
C GLU A 57 -33.17 -11.20 -4.86
N ILE A 58 -32.93 -12.47 -4.51
CA ILE A 58 -31.56 -12.98 -4.35
C ILE A 58 -30.85 -13.01 -5.71
N GLN A 59 -31.53 -13.41 -6.79
CA GLN A 59 -30.98 -13.41 -8.14
C GLN A 59 -30.57 -11.98 -8.56
N LYS A 60 -31.37 -10.97 -8.23
CA LYS A 60 -31.03 -9.56 -8.48
C LYS A 60 -29.78 -9.13 -7.73
N GLN A 61 -29.62 -9.56 -6.47
CA GLN A 61 -28.42 -9.29 -5.67
C GLN A 61 -27.17 -9.96 -6.28
N VAL A 62 -27.28 -11.23 -6.69
CA VAL A 62 -26.20 -11.96 -7.38
C VAL A 62 -25.78 -11.22 -8.66
N SER A 63 -26.73 -10.87 -9.53
CA SER A 63 -26.43 -10.17 -10.78
C SER A 63 -25.81 -8.78 -10.55
N ALA A 64 -26.24 -8.07 -9.49
CA ALA A 64 -25.66 -6.78 -9.13
C ALA A 64 -24.20 -6.91 -8.67
N ILE A 65 -23.88 -7.93 -7.86
CA ILE A 65 -22.50 -8.20 -7.41
C ILE A 65 -21.61 -8.58 -8.61
N GLN A 66 -22.08 -9.47 -9.49
CA GLN A 66 -21.33 -9.86 -10.69
C GLN A 66 -21.02 -8.65 -11.58
N LYS A 67 -22.02 -7.81 -11.86
CA LYS A 67 -21.82 -6.58 -12.63
C LYS A 67 -20.83 -5.63 -11.98
N GLN A 68 -20.88 -5.53 -10.64
CA GLN A 68 -19.94 -4.69 -9.90
C GLN A 68 -18.50 -5.22 -10.01
N GLN A 69 -18.31 -6.53 -9.96
CA GLN A 69 -16.98 -7.14 -10.15
C GLN A 69 -16.43 -6.86 -11.55
N GLU A 70 -17.26 -6.98 -12.60
CA GLU A 70 -16.85 -6.66 -13.98
C GLU A 70 -16.43 -5.19 -14.12
N VAL A 71 -17.22 -4.26 -13.56
CA VAL A 71 -16.92 -2.81 -13.60
C VAL A 71 -15.60 -2.51 -12.88
N LEU A 72 -15.38 -3.06 -11.69
CA LEU A 72 -14.16 -2.84 -10.92
C LEU A 72 -12.92 -3.47 -11.57
N GLN A 73 -13.07 -4.63 -12.22
CA GLN A 73 -11.99 -5.25 -13.00
C GLN A 73 -11.59 -4.38 -14.19
N ALA A 74 -12.57 -3.92 -14.98
CA ALA A 74 -12.31 -3.05 -16.11
C ALA A 74 -11.69 -1.70 -15.69
N GLU A 75 -12.15 -1.13 -14.57
CA GLU A 75 -11.55 0.08 -13.99
C GLU A 75 -10.10 -0.15 -13.56
N ASN A 76 -9.80 -1.29 -12.92
CA ASN A 76 -8.43 -1.65 -12.55
C ASN A 76 -7.50 -1.80 -13.76
N GLU A 77 -7.97 -2.44 -14.84
CA GLU A 77 -7.19 -2.56 -16.08
C GLU A 77 -6.86 -1.18 -16.66
N LYS A 78 -7.84 -0.27 -16.68
CA LYS A 78 -7.66 1.11 -17.14
C LYS A 78 -6.67 1.87 -16.25
N LEU A 79 -6.83 1.81 -14.93
CA LEU A 79 -5.97 2.50 -13.97
C LEU A 79 -4.54 1.96 -13.99
N ASN A 80 -4.34 0.66 -14.18
CA ASN A 80 -3.02 0.07 -14.34
C ASN A 80 -2.33 0.54 -15.62
N ALA A 81 -3.07 0.62 -16.74
CA ALA A 81 -2.54 1.17 -17.99
C ALA A 81 -2.19 2.66 -17.87
N GLU A 82 -3.03 3.43 -17.18
CA GLU A 82 -2.78 4.84 -16.87
C GLU A 82 -1.55 5.01 -15.96
N SER A 83 -1.42 4.18 -14.93
CA SER A 83 -0.27 4.18 -14.02
C SER A 83 1.04 3.86 -14.75
N ALA A 84 1.04 2.86 -15.65
CA ALA A 84 2.19 2.54 -16.47
C ALA A 84 2.60 3.71 -17.39
N LYS A 85 1.61 4.37 -18.01
CA LYS A 85 1.83 5.56 -18.84
C LYS A 85 2.41 6.73 -18.02
N LEU A 86 1.81 7.04 -16.87
CA LEU A 86 2.29 8.10 -15.98
C LEU A 86 3.71 7.82 -15.49
N THR A 87 4.02 6.56 -15.17
CA THR A 87 5.37 6.15 -14.76
C THR A 87 6.39 6.41 -15.88
N ALA A 88 6.09 6.02 -17.12
CA ALA A 88 6.96 6.29 -18.27
C ALA A 88 7.16 7.80 -18.52
N GLU A 89 6.10 8.61 -18.44
CA GLU A 89 6.17 10.06 -18.58
C GLU A 89 6.99 10.71 -17.45
N ILE A 90 6.86 10.24 -16.21
CA ILE A 90 7.67 10.69 -15.06
C ILE A 90 9.15 10.34 -15.29
N GLU A 91 9.47 9.14 -15.77
CA GLU A 91 10.85 8.74 -16.07
C GLU A 91 11.47 9.62 -17.16
N GLU A 92 10.74 9.93 -18.22
CA GLU A 92 11.20 10.81 -19.29
C GLU A 92 11.42 12.25 -18.81
N LEU A 93 10.45 12.82 -18.08
CA LEU A 93 10.59 14.14 -17.48
C LEU A 93 11.77 14.18 -16.50
N SER A 94 11.96 13.13 -15.70
CA SER A 94 13.07 13.03 -14.74
C SER A 94 14.42 13.02 -15.46
N LYS A 95 14.58 12.22 -16.53
CA LYS A 95 15.79 12.22 -17.37
C LYS A 95 16.06 13.60 -17.96
N ASN A 96 15.03 14.25 -18.49
CA ASN A 96 15.14 15.59 -19.07
C ASN A 96 15.55 16.64 -18.02
N ILE A 97 14.95 16.60 -16.83
CA ILE A 97 15.29 17.50 -15.72
C ILE A 97 16.73 17.29 -15.26
N VAL A 98 17.19 16.05 -15.14
CA VAL A 98 18.58 15.76 -14.74
C VAL A 98 19.57 16.27 -15.78
N ALA A 99 19.36 15.96 -17.06
CA ALA A 99 20.23 16.42 -18.14
C ALA A 99 20.23 17.96 -18.25
N ARG A 100 19.06 18.59 -18.14
CA ARG A 100 18.91 20.04 -18.15
C ARG A 100 19.57 20.68 -16.93
N ASN A 101 19.48 20.05 -15.76
CA ASN A 101 20.15 20.52 -14.54
C ASN A 101 21.67 20.48 -14.66
N GLU A 102 22.23 19.42 -15.25
CA GLU A 102 23.68 19.32 -15.50
C GLU A 102 24.16 20.40 -16.47
N SER A 103 23.43 20.62 -17.57
CA SER A 103 23.76 21.68 -18.53
C SER A 103 23.65 23.09 -17.91
N LEU A 104 22.61 23.37 -17.12
CA LEU A 104 22.48 24.62 -16.37
C LEU A 104 23.63 24.80 -15.36
N ALA A 105 24.02 23.73 -14.65
CA ALA A 105 25.15 23.77 -13.71
C ALA A 105 26.48 24.03 -14.43
N ASN A 106 26.71 23.42 -15.59
CA ASN A 106 27.90 23.64 -16.40
C ASN A 106 27.94 25.07 -16.97
N GLN A 107 26.80 25.62 -17.39
CA GLN A 107 26.70 27.02 -17.84
C GLN A 107 26.92 28.01 -16.69
N ALA A 108 26.35 27.75 -15.51
CA ALA A 108 26.56 28.58 -14.33
C ALA A 108 28.02 28.53 -13.88
N ARG A 109 28.64 27.34 -13.89
CA ARG A 109 30.06 27.15 -13.57
C ARG A 109 30.94 27.84 -14.59
N SER A 110 30.73 27.70 -15.89
CA SER A 110 31.54 28.38 -16.91
C SER A 110 31.42 29.91 -16.83
N ALA A 111 30.24 30.43 -16.48
CA ALA A 111 30.05 31.85 -16.19
C ALA A 111 30.82 32.31 -14.93
N GLN A 112 30.93 31.47 -13.90
CA GLN A 112 31.55 31.78 -12.60
C GLN A 112 33.07 31.49 -12.52
N THR A 113 33.57 30.38 -13.06
CA THR A 113 34.96 29.90 -12.87
C THR A 113 35.95 30.45 -13.89
N ASN A 114 35.51 30.87 -15.08
CA ASN A 114 36.39 31.47 -16.09
C ASN A 114 36.81 32.93 -15.76
N GLY A 115 36.78 33.37 -14.48
CA GLY A 115 37.21 34.73 -14.10
C GLY A 115 36.47 35.86 -14.83
N THR A 116 35.25 35.58 -15.30
CA THR A 116 34.68 36.20 -16.51
C THR A 116 33.54 37.17 -16.29
N ALA A 117 33.13 37.48 -15.06
CA ALA A 117 32.30 38.67 -14.86
C ALA A 117 33.03 39.92 -15.41
N THR A 118 34.35 39.97 -15.24
CA THR A 118 35.25 41.01 -15.79
C THR A 118 35.70 40.72 -17.22
N SER A 119 35.92 39.45 -17.61
CA SER A 119 36.36 39.10 -18.97
C SER A 119 35.25 39.13 -20.03
N TYR A 120 33.99 38.76 -19.74
CA TYR A 120 32.87 38.93 -20.69
C TYR A 120 32.58 40.41 -20.94
N ILE A 121 32.63 41.23 -19.88
CA ILE A 121 32.59 42.69 -19.95
C ILE A 121 33.79 43.23 -20.76
N ASN A 122 35.00 42.73 -20.53
CA ASN A 122 36.19 43.11 -21.32
C ASN A 122 36.14 42.65 -22.78
N THR A 123 35.46 41.56 -23.15
CA THR A 123 35.26 41.18 -24.57
C THR A 123 34.28 42.08 -25.31
N ILE A 124 33.35 42.72 -24.58
CA ILE A 124 32.45 43.75 -25.11
C ILE A 124 33.19 45.10 -25.19
N ILE A 125 34.03 45.41 -24.18
CA ILE A 125 34.81 46.66 -24.12
C ILE A 125 36.02 46.65 -25.07
N ASN A 126 36.66 45.50 -25.31
CA ASN A 126 37.80 45.34 -26.23
C ASN A 126 37.38 44.87 -27.64
N SER A 127 36.10 44.99 -28.00
CA SER A 127 35.66 44.69 -29.38
C SER A 127 36.28 45.67 -30.37
N ALA A 128 36.84 45.18 -31.47
CA ALA A 128 37.57 45.99 -32.46
C ALA A 128 36.71 47.05 -33.20
N SER A 129 35.37 47.04 -33.04
CA SER A 129 34.44 48.04 -33.58
C SER A 129 33.10 48.07 -32.82
N ILE A 130 32.35 49.18 -32.93
CA ILE A 130 30.99 49.33 -32.35
C ILE A 130 30.03 48.25 -32.90
N THR A 131 30.19 47.87 -34.16
CA THR A 131 29.37 46.82 -34.81
C THR A 131 29.63 45.44 -34.21
N GLU A 132 30.90 45.10 -33.93
CA GLU A 132 31.28 43.84 -33.27
C GLU A 132 30.78 43.79 -31.82
N ALA A 133 30.77 44.93 -31.12
CA ALA A 133 30.19 45.05 -29.78
C ALA A 133 28.68 44.74 -29.78
N ILE A 134 27.94 45.28 -30.75
CA ILE A 134 26.49 45.08 -30.87
C ILE A 134 26.16 43.62 -31.18
N SER A 135 26.91 42.97 -32.09
CA SER A 135 26.73 41.56 -32.41
C SER A 135 27.02 40.64 -31.21
N ARG A 136 28.03 40.97 -30.40
CA ARG A 136 28.35 40.23 -29.16
C ARG A 136 27.29 40.43 -28.07
N VAL A 137 26.74 41.64 -27.94
CA VAL A 137 25.63 41.91 -27.01
C VAL A 137 24.35 41.18 -27.46
N ALA A 138 24.06 41.14 -28.75
CA ALA A 138 22.94 40.38 -29.30
C ALA A 138 23.10 38.88 -29.01
N ALA A 139 24.26 38.30 -29.29
CA ALA A 139 24.57 36.89 -28.98
C ALA A 139 24.52 36.61 -27.46
N MET A 140 24.97 37.54 -26.62
CA MET A 140 24.89 37.39 -25.17
C MET A 140 23.43 37.46 -24.67
N SER A 141 22.61 38.34 -25.25
CA SER A 141 21.18 38.42 -24.96
C SER A 141 20.43 37.15 -25.39
N GLU A 142 20.85 36.54 -26.50
CA GLU A 142 20.31 35.28 -27.01
C GLU A 142 20.69 34.11 -26.09
N ILE A 143 21.93 34.06 -25.58
CA ILE A 143 22.37 33.07 -24.57
C ILE A 143 21.58 33.23 -23.27
N VAL A 144 21.42 34.47 -22.76
CA VAL A 144 20.64 34.73 -21.54
C VAL A 144 19.17 34.34 -21.74
N SER A 145 18.59 34.66 -22.90
CA SER A 145 17.23 34.26 -23.26
C SER A 145 17.06 32.74 -23.30
N ALA A 146 18.01 32.02 -23.92
CA ALA A 146 18.01 30.56 -23.96
C ALA A 146 18.13 29.94 -22.56
N ASN A 147 18.98 30.50 -21.69
CA ASN A 147 19.15 30.03 -20.31
C ASN A 147 17.89 30.28 -19.47
N ASN A 148 17.25 31.44 -19.62
CA ASN A 148 15.98 31.74 -18.96
C ASN A 148 14.87 30.79 -19.43
N LYS A 149 14.79 30.51 -20.73
CA LYS A 149 13.85 29.52 -21.28
C LYS A 149 14.10 28.12 -20.72
N MET A 150 15.37 27.74 -20.57
CA MET A 150 15.76 26.45 -20.01
C MET A 150 15.40 26.34 -18.51
N LEU A 151 15.54 27.42 -17.75
CA LEU A 151 15.08 27.51 -16.35
C LEU A 151 13.55 27.43 -16.25
N GLU A 152 12.81 28.11 -17.12
CA GLU A 152 11.34 28.04 -17.13
C GLU A 152 10.86 26.63 -17.46
N GLN A 153 11.43 26.00 -18.50
CA GLN A 153 11.14 24.60 -18.82
C GLN A 153 11.48 23.66 -17.65
N GLN A 154 12.58 23.92 -16.93
CA GLN A 154 12.98 23.15 -15.75
C GLN A 154 11.95 23.26 -14.62
N LYS A 155 11.33 24.44 -14.45
CA LYS A 155 10.27 24.65 -13.47
C LYS A 155 8.99 23.94 -13.90
N GLU A 156 8.56 24.11 -15.14
CA GLU A 156 7.36 23.46 -15.69
C GLU A 156 7.45 21.93 -15.61
N ASP A 157 8.59 21.33 -15.96
CA ASP A 157 8.74 19.87 -15.94
C ASP A 157 8.74 19.33 -14.50
N LYS A 158 9.27 20.10 -13.52
CA LYS A 158 9.16 19.73 -12.10
C LYS A 158 7.72 19.79 -11.59
N GLU A 159 6.95 20.80 -11.99
CA GLU A 159 5.52 20.90 -11.67
C GLU A 159 4.74 19.71 -12.27
N LYS A 160 4.98 19.40 -13.55
CA LYS A 160 4.37 18.23 -14.23
C LYS A 160 4.72 16.90 -13.56
N ILE A 161 5.95 16.70 -13.08
CA ILE A 161 6.30 15.49 -12.32
C ILE A 161 5.46 15.40 -11.05
N SER A 162 5.34 16.50 -10.29
CA SER A 162 4.57 16.51 -9.05
C SER A 162 3.10 16.16 -9.30
N GLU A 163 2.48 16.76 -10.32
CA GLU A 163 1.10 16.46 -10.71
C GLU A 163 0.91 15.00 -11.13
N LYS A 164 1.82 14.49 -11.97
CA LYS A 164 1.78 13.09 -12.44
C LYS A 164 2.02 12.09 -11.31
N GLN A 165 2.88 12.41 -10.33
CA GLN A 165 3.10 11.58 -9.15
C GLN A 165 1.84 11.49 -8.28
N VAL A 166 1.14 12.60 -8.06
CA VAL A 166 -0.13 12.61 -7.33
C VAL A 166 -1.17 11.76 -8.06
N ALA A 167 -1.38 12.01 -9.36
CA ALA A 167 -2.33 11.24 -10.16
C ALA A 167 -1.99 9.73 -10.19
N ASN A 168 -0.71 9.37 -10.29
CA ASN A 168 -0.27 7.97 -10.27
C ASN A 168 -0.53 7.31 -8.91
N ASN A 169 -0.27 8.02 -7.81
CA ASN A 169 -0.55 7.52 -6.46
C ASN A 169 -2.06 7.36 -6.21
N GLU A 170 -2.89 8.29 -6.68
CA GLU A 170 -4.35 8.18 -6.60
C GLU A 170 -4.87 6.98 -7.39
N ALA A 171 -4.34 6.74 -8.59
CA ALA A 171 -4.66 5.57 -9.40
C ALA A 171 -4.30 4.27 -8.66
N ILE A 172 -3.09 4.17 -8.10
CA ILE A 172 -2.63 2.99 -7.33
C ILE A 172 -3.51 2.77 -6.09
N ASN A 173 -3.83 3.82 -5.34
CA ASN A 173 -4.68 3.72 -4.15
C ASN A 173 -6.09 3.24 -4.50
N THR A 174 -6.63 3.72 -5.64
CA THR A 174 -7.93 3.28 -6.15
C THR A 174 -7.91 1.82 -6.57
N VAL A 175 -6.85 1.35 -7.24
CA VAL A 175 -6.68 -0.07 -7.60
C VAL A 175 -6.65 -0.95 -6.35
N ILE A 176 -5.92 -0.55 -5.32
CA ILE A 176 -5.84 -1.29 -4.05
C ILE A 176 -7.23 -1.38 -3.39
N ALA A 177 -7.96 -0.26 -3.33
CA ALA A 177 -9.31 -0.23 -2.79
C ALA A 177 -10.28 -1.12 -3.59
N ASN A 178 -10.19 -1.08 -4.92
CA ASN A 178 -10.98 -1.91 -5.82
C ASN A 178 -10.65 -3.40 -5.66
N GLN A 179 -9.38 -3.77 -5.46
CA GLN A 179 -8.96 -5.15 -5.21
C GLN A 179 -9.52 -5.69 -3.89
N GLN A 180 -9.49 -4.89 -2.82
CA GLN A 180 -10.12 -5.25 -1.55
C GLN A 180 -11.63 -5.46 -1.73
N LYS A 181 -12.29 -4.54 -2.45
CA LYS A 181 -13.72 -4.64 -2.72
C LYS A 181 -14.08 -5.85 -3.58
N LEU A 182 -13.25 -6.21 -4.56
CA LEU A 182 -13.42 -7.43 -5.35
C LEU A 182 -13.31 -8.69 -4.49
N ALA A 183 -12.41 -8.71 -3.52
CA ALA A 183 -12.28 -9.83 -2.58
C ALA A 183 -13.51 -9.94 -1.66
N ASP A 184 -14.00 -8.81 -1.14
CA ASP A 184 -15.22 -8.75 -0.33
C ASP A 184 -16.47 -9.19 -1.12
N ASP A 185 -16.57 -8.73 -2.37
CA ASP A 185 -17.64 -9.09 -3.30
C ASP A 185 -17.60 -10.58 -3.65
N ALA A 186 -16.42 -11.19 -3.78
CA ALA A 186 -16.27 -12.62 -4.07
C ALA A 186 -16.79 -13.51 -2.92
N GLN A 187 -16.52 -13.12 -1.67
CA GLN A 187 -17.07 -13.81 -0.49
C GLN A 187 -18.59 -13.65 -0.43
N THR A 188 -19.07 -12.42 -0.61
CA THR A 188 -20.52 -12.12 -0.60
C THR A 188 -21.25 -12.86 -1.73
N LEU A 189 -20.65 -12.95 -2.92
CA LEU A 189 -21.21 -13.66 -4.07
C LEU A 189 -21.38 -15.16 -3.77
N THR A 190 -20.37 -15.78 -3.14
CA THR A 190 -20.40 -17.19 -2.76
C THR A 190 -21.57 -17.48 -1.82
N THR A 191 -21.75 -16.65 -0.79
CA THR A 191 -22.89 -16.76 0.13
C THR A 191 -24.23 -16.58 -0.59
N LYS A 192 -24.34 -15.55 -1.45
CA LYS A 192 -25.58 -15.26 -2.18
C LYS A 192 -25.96 -16.32 -3.20
N GLN A 193 -24.98 -16.97 -3.83
CA GLN A 193 -25.22 -18.11 -4.71
C GLN A 193 -25.71 -19.34 -3.95
N ALA A 194 -25.20 -19.57 -2.73
CA ALA A 194 -25.69 -20.65 -1.88
C ALA A 194 -27.12 -20.38 -1.39
N GLU A 195 -27.42 -19.14 -0.96
CA GLU A 195 -28.78 -18.70 -0.60
C GLU A 195 -29.75 -18.81 -1.79
N LEU A 196 -29.31 -18.44 -3.00
CA LEU A 196 -30.10 -18.56 -4.21
C LEU A 196 -30.49 -20.02 -4.48
N LYS A 197 -29.54 -20.95 -4.32
CA LYS A 197 -29.80 -22.38 -4.49
C LYS A 197 -30.83 -22.89 -3.49
N VAL A 198 -30.78 -22.43 -2.24
CA VAL A 198 -31.79 -22.75 -1.22
C VAL A 198 -33.17 -22.23 -1.64
N ALA A 199 -33.26 -20.97 -2.07
CA ALA A 199 -34.51 -20.36 -2.49
C ALA A 199 -35.11 -21.07 -3.72
N GLN A 200 -34.28 -21.47 -4.68
CA GLN A 200 -34.70 -22.22 -5.87
C GLN A 200 -35.24 -23.60 -5.50
N LEU A 201 -34.58 -24.32 -4.58
CA LEU A 201 -35.06 -25.63 -4.09
C LEU A 201 -36.34 -25.49 -3.28
N ASN A 202 -36.49 -24.42 -2.50
CA ASN A 202 -37.73 -24.12 -1.79
C ASN A 202 -38.90 -23.87 -2.76
N LEU A 203 -38.68 -23.04 -3.78
CA LEU A 203 -39.67 -22.79 -4.83
C LEU A 203 -40.05 -24.07 -5.58
N ALA A 204 -39.07 -24.93 -5.89
CA ALA A 204 -39.33 -26.23 -6.52
C ALA A 204 -40.17 -27.14 -5.61
N ALA A 205 -39.86 -27.20 -4.31
CA ALA A 205 -40.62 -27.99 -3.34
C ALA A 205 -42.08 -27.49 -3.15
N GLU A 206 -42.32 -26.18 -3.26
CA GLU A 206 -43.68 -25.60 -3.23
C GLU A 206 -44.47 -25.81 -4.53
N LYS A 207 -43.77 -26.03 -5.65
CA LYS A 207 -44.39 -26.37 -6.95
C LYS A 207 -44.63 -27.88 -7.13
N ALA A 208 -43.91 -28.73 -6.39
CA ALA A 208 -44.01 -30.17 -6.50
C ALA A 208 -45.39 -30.68 -6.04
N THR A 209 -46.04 -31.47 -6.90
CA THR A 209 -47.35 -32.09 -6.61
C THR A 209 -47.23 -33.53 -6.13
N ALA A 210 -46.12 -34.21 -6.45
CA ALA A 210 -45.82 -35.57 -6.01
C ALA A 210 -45.08 -35.57 -4.66
N GLU A 211 -45.58 -36.36 -3.71
CA GLU A 211 -45.03 -36.41 -2.34
C GLU A 211 -43.58 -36.93 -2.30
N ASN A 212 -43.25 -37.93 -3.11
CA ASN A 212 -41.88 -38.45 -3.22
C ASN A 212 -40.90 -37.41 -3.79
N GLU A 213 -41.33 -36.63 -4.78
CA GLU A 213 -40.53 -35.54 -5.35
C GLU A 213 -40.31 -34.43 -4.34
N LYS A 214 -41.37 -34.05 -3.60
CA LYS A 214 -41.30 -33.08 -2.52
C LYS A 214 -40.31 -33.51 -1.43
N ASN A 215 -40.36 -34.77 -1.00
CA ASN A 215 -39.42 -35.30 -0.01
C ASN A 215 -37.97 -35.24 -0.50
N SER A 216 -37.70 -35.61 -1.75
CA SER A 216 -36.37 -35.50 -2.34
C SER A 216 -35.88 -34.05 -2.44
N LEU A 217 -36.75 -33.12 -2.81
CA LEU A 217 -36.41 -31.69 -2.87
C LEU A 217 -36.15 -31.09 -1.48
N LEU A 218 -36.87 -31.54 -0.45
CA LEU A 218 -36.64 -31.14 0.94
C LEU A 218 -35.29 -31.65 1.47
N GLU A 219 -34.88 -32.87 1.11
CA GLU A 219 -33.53 -33.38 1.44
C GLU A 219 -32.43 -32.56 0.75
N GLN A 220 -32.60 -32.25 -0.54
CA GLN A 220 -31.67 -31.38 -1.28
C GLN A 220 -31.62 -29.96 -0.69
N LYS A 221 -32.77 -29.42 -0.27
CA LYS A 221 -32.86 -28.12 0.39
C LYS A 221 -32.10 -28.12 1.70
N ALA A 222 -32.26 -29.13 2.55
CA ALA A 222 -31.51 -29.23 3.81
C ALA A 222 -29.99 -29.28 3.58
N ALA A 223 -29.53 -30.00 2.55
CA ALA A 223 -28.12 -30.00 2.16
C ALA A 223 -27.65 -28.62 1.65
N ALA A 224 -28.47 -27.92 0.87
CA ALA A 224 -28.17 -26.58 0.39
C ALA A 224 -28.18 -25.54 1.53
N GLU A 225 -29.07 -25.66 2.51
CA GLU A 225 -29.12 -24.79 3.70
C GLU A 225 -27.86 -24.96 4.55
N LYS A 226 -27.38 -26.20 4.72
CA LYS A 226 -26.10 -26.45 5.38
C LYS A 226 -24.95 -25.77 4.62
N ALA A 227 -24.89 -25.90 3.30
CA ALA A 227 -23.86 -25.25 2.48
C ALA A 227 -23.94 -23.71 2.54
N ALA A 228 -25.16 -23.14 2.56
CA ALA A 228 -25.36 -21.70 2.72
C ALA A 228 -24.92 -21.21 4.11
N ALA A 229 -25.19 -21.96 5.17
CA ALA A 229 -24.71 -21.65 6.52
C ALA A 229 -23.17 -21.71 6.62
N GLU A 230 -22.54 -22.70 5.98
CA GLU A 230 -21.08 -22.80 5.90
C GLU A 230 -20.47 -21.62 5.12
N ALA A 231 -21.07 -21.21 4.00
CA ALA A 231 -20.63 -20.04 3.23
C ALA A 231 -20.77 -18.74 4.04
N ALA A 232 -21.90 -18.54 4.73
CA ALA A 232 -22.11 -17.38 5.60
C ALA A 232 -21.12 -17.34 6.78
N ALA A 233 -20.79 -18.50 7.36
CA ALA A 233 -19.79 -18.60 8.42
C ALA A 233 -18.38 -18.26 7.90
N ALA A 234 -18.03 -18.72 6.70
CA ALA A 234 -16.77 -18.38 6.04
C ALA A 234 -16.66 -16.87 5.74
N GLU A 235 -17.72 -16.25 5.22
CA GLU A 235 -17.77 -14.80 4.98
C GLU A 235 -17.63 -14.01 6.29
N ALA A 236 -18.30 -14.44 7.37
CA ALA A 236 -18.19 -13.80 8.67
C ALA A 236 -16.76 -13.93 9.25
N ALA A 237 -16.13 -15.11 9.13
CA ALA A 237 -14.75 -15.32 9.54
C ALA A 237 -13.78 -14.43 8.75
N TYR A 238 -13.97 -14.32 7.44
CA TYR A 238 -13.21 -13.43 6.56
C TYR A 238 -13.35 -11.95 7.00
N LYS A 239 -14.58 -11.47 7.23
CA LYS A 239 -14.82 -10.09 7.70
C LYS A 239 -14.20 -9.81 9.07
N ASN A 240 -14.25 -10.78 9.98
CA ASN A 240 -13.60 -10.65 11.29
C ASN A 240 -12.07 -10.58 11.16
N GLN A 241 -11.48 -11.38 10.26
CA GLN A 241 -10.05 -11.33 9.98
C GLN A 241 -9.64 -9.97 9.39
N GLN A 242 -10.38 -9.45 8.42
CA GLN A 242 -10.16 -8.12 7.84
C GLN A 242 -10.21 -7.01 8.90
N GLN A 243 -11.22 -7.05 9.78
CA GLN A 243 -11.35 -6.07 10.87
C GLN A 243 -10.21 -6.17 11.88
N ALA A 244 -9.80 -7.39 12.25
CA ALA A 244 -8.67 -7.59 13.15
C ALA A 244 -7.36 -7.07 12.54
N GLN A 245 -7.12 -7.29 11.26
CA GLN A 245 -5.97 -6.75 10.54
C GLN A 245 -6.01 -5.21 10.50
N GLN A 246 -7.17 -4.61 10.21
CA GLN A 246 -7.31 -3.16 10.19
C GLN A 246 -7.12 -2.53 11.58
N GLN A 247 -7.62 -3.18 12.64
CA GLN A 247 -7.38 -2.75 14.01
C GLN A 247 -5.91 -2.88 14.41
N ALA A 248 -5.20 -3.93 13.98
CA ALA A 248 -3.77 -4.07 14.21
C ALA A 248 -2.96 -2.96 13.50
N ILE A 249 -3.33 -2.61 12.27
CA ILE A 249 -2.72 -1.49 11.53
C ILE A 249 -2.99 -0.17 12.27
N LEU A 250 -4.23 0.11 12.68
CA LEU A 250 -4.56 1.32 13.43
C LEU A 250 -3.87 1.36 14.79
N ALA A 251 -3.75 0.24 15.50
CA ALA A 251 -3.04 0.14 16.77
C ALA A 251 -1.53 0.40 16.60
N SER A 252 -0.93 -0.07 15.51
CA SER A 252 0.48 0.24 15.16
C SER A 252 0.69 1.71 14.77
N GLY A 253 -0.33 2.37 14.19
CA GLY A 253 -0.32 3.80 13.91
C GLY A 253 -0.58 4.69 15.13
N ASN A 254 -1.06 4.12 16.23
CA ASN A 254 -1.49 4.83 17.44
C ASN A 254 -0.58 4.56 18.66
N THR A 255 0.58 3.94 18.48
CA THR A 255 1.69 4.07 19.45
C THR A 255 2.21 5.50 19.38
N SER A 256 1.45 6.42 19.97
CA SER A 256 1.93 7.76 20.26
C SER A 256 3.19 7.65 21.12
N PHE A 257 4.13 8.54 20.88
CA PHE A 257 5.31 8.80 21.68
C PHE A 257 5.04 8.75 23.22
N ALA A 258 3.82 9.04 23.67
CA ALA A 258 3.41 8.95 25.07
C ALA A 258 3.39 7.52 25.65
N ALA A 259 3.07 6.48 24.85
CA ALA A 259 3.10 5.08 25.30
C ALA A 259 4.54 4.56 25.43
N GLN A 260 5.45 5.01 24.56
CA GLN A 260 6.89 4.73 24.68
C GLN A 260 7.54 5.46 25.86
N VAL A 261 7.05 6.65 26.24
CA VAL A 261 7.57 7.39 27.41
C VAL A 261 7.07 6.80 28.74
N GLN A 262 5.86 6.25 28.82
CA GLN A 262 5.38 5.62 30.07
C GLN A 262 6.06 4.27 30.38
N ALA A 263 6.50 3.52 29.37
CA ALA A 263 7.22 2.25 29.58
C ALA A 263 8.66 2.45 30.12
N VAL A 264 9.24 3.64 29.98
CA VAL A 264 10.57 3.97 30.52
C VAL A 264 10.52 4.36 32.00
N ASN A 265 9.36 4.81 32.52
CA ASN A 265 9.25 5.29 33.91
C ASN A 265 8.87 4.22 34.95
N ASN A 266 8.53 2.99 34.55
CA ASN A 266 8.23 1.90 35.47
C ASN A 266 9.15 0.69 35.22
N THR A 267 10.42 0.84 35.58
CA THR A 267 11.30 -0.31 35.85
C THR A 267 11.23 -0.65 37.34
N GLY A 268 10.36 -1.60 37.67
CA GLY A 268 10.28 -2.17 39.02
C GLY A 268 9.34 -3.37 39.08
N GLY A 269 9.87 -4.58 38.84
CA GLY A 269 9.23 -5.84 39.24
C GLY A 269 9.12 -6.91 38.14
N THR A 270 9.98 -7.92 38.22
CA THR A 270 9.90 -9.23 37.53
C THR A 270 8.89 -10.20 38.24
N PRO A 271 8.68 -11.46 37.80
CA PRO A 271 7.99 -11.94 36.58
C PRO A 271 6.95 -13.08 36.86
N ALA A 272 6.01 -13.37 35.95
CA ALA A 272 5.30 -14.68 35.84
C ALA A 272 4.48 -14.74 34.52
N ALA A 273 4.94 -15.46 33.49
CA ALA A 273 4.61 -16.87 33.12
C ALA A 273 3.27 -17.03 32.35
N GLU A 274 3.35 -17.18 31.01
CA GLU A 274 2.94 -18.36 30.19
C GLU A 274 1.41 -18.41 29.87
N ALA A 275 0.91 -18.65 28.65
CA ALA A 275 1.44 -19.35 27.47
C ALA A 275 0.77 -18.95 26.12
N ALA A 276 1.59 -19.00 25.05
CA ALA A 276 1.39 -19.39 23.64
C ALA A 276 0.11 -19.05 22.83
N VAL A 277 0.25 -18.44 21.63
CA VAL A 277 0.36 -19.11 20.30
C VAL A 277 0.74 -18.11 19.17
N ALA A 278 1.81 -18.45 18.43
CA ALA A 278 2.22 -18.04 17.07
C ALA A 278 2.19 -16.55 16.63
N THR A 279 3.28 -15.84 16.91
CA THR A 279 3.61 -14.55 16.28
C THR A 279 4.56 -14.73 15.09
N SER A 280 4.16 -14.23 13.92
CA SER A 280 5.10 -13.87 12.86
C SER A 280 6.13 -12.90 13.44
N ALA A 281 7.40 -13.26 13.36
CA ALA A 281 8.50 -12.54 13.98
C ALA A 281 8.60 -11.10 13.45
N VAL A 282 8.17 -10.13 14.26
CA VAL A 282 8.65 -8.75 14.15
C VAL A 282 10.08 -8.81 14.68
N ALA A 283 11.08 -8.60 13.83
CA ALA A 283 12.48 -8.60 14.22
C ALA A 283 12.70 -7.53 15.31
N ALA A 284 12.89 -7.97 16.55
CA ALA A 284 13.36 -7.12 17.63
C ALA A 284 14.77 -6.66 17.27
N THR A 285 14.94 -5.36 17.00
CA THR A 285 16.26 -4.79 16.77
C THR A 285 17.00 -4.67 18.11
N PRO A 286 18.31 -4.98 18.18
CA PRO A 286 19.07 -4.84 19.41
C PRO A 286 19.14 -3.37 19.85
N THR A 287 19.02 -3.12 21.15
CA THR A 287 19.28 -1.79 21.73
C THR A 287 20.78 -1.53 21.73
N TYR A 288 21.26 -0.60 20.91
CA TYR A 288 22.68 -0.24 20.82
C TYR A 288 23.05 0.95 21.71
N SER A 289 24.34 1.07 22.03
CA SER A 289 24.88 2.23 22.74
C SER A 289 24.67 3.50 21.93
N LEU A 290 24.31 4.61 22.58
CA LEU A 290 24.31 5.93 21.94
C LEU A 290 25.75 6.50 21.78
N SER A 291 26.76 5.82 22.34
CA SER A 291 28.16 6.23 22.24
C SER A 291 28.87 5.57 21.05
N ALA A 292 29.82 6.26 20.44
CA ALA A 292 30.72 5.71 19.42
C ALA A 292 31.99 5.05 20.00
N SER A 293 32.00 4.73 21.30
CA SER A 293 33.19 4.30 22.04
C SER A 293 33.77 2.95 21.60
N THR A 294 32.97 2.13 20.92
CA THR A 294 33.39 0.83 20.37
C THR A 294 34.14 0.95 19.04
N TYR A 295 34.14 2.13 18.42
CA TYR A 295 34.89 2.42 17.19
C TYR A 295 36.04 3.40 17.49
N PRO A 296 37.26 3.15 16.97
CA PRO A 296 38.38 4.06 17.23
C PRO A 296 38.11 5.47 16.72
N VAL A 297 38.37 6.47 17.56
CA VAL A 297 38.17 7.88 17.23
C VAL A 297 38.90 8.24 15.93
N GLY A 298 38.23 9.01 15.08
CA GLY A 298 38.77 9.45 13.79
C GLY A 298 38.65 8.44 12.66
N GLN A 299 38.05 7.26 12.88
CA GLN A 299 37.72 6.30 11.83
C GLN A 299 36.36 6.57 11.17
N CYS A 300 36.15 6.08 9.95
CA CYS A 300 34.87 6.21 9.23
C CYS A 300 33.70 5.61 10.01
N THR A 301 33.93 4.47 10.67
CA THR A 301 32.96 3.79 11.53
C THR A 301 32.61 4.60 12.79
N TRP A 302 33.60 5.24 13.41
CA TRP A 302 33.38 6.17 14.52
C TRP A 302 32.55 7.38 14.10
N GLY A 303 32.86 7.97 12.94
CA GLY A 303 32.12 9.10 12.38
C GLY A 303 30.66 8.73 12.07
N ALA A 304 30.43 7.59 11.42
CA ALA A 304 29.11 7.09 11.10
C ALA A 304 28.28 6.78 12.36
N LYS A 305 28.87 6.12 13.37
CA LYS A 305 28.20 5.84 14.65
C LYS A 305 27.88 7.12 15.45
N THR A 306 28.73 8.16 15.34
CA THR A 306 28.48 9.46 15.98
C THR A 306 27.29 10.17 15.35
N LEU A 307 27.13 10.11 14.03
CA LEU A 307 26.03 10.74 13.29
C LEU A 307 24.74 9.90 13.29
N ALA A 308 24.86 8.58 13.33
CA ALA A 308 23.78 7.60 13.31
C ALA A 308 23.92 6.67 14.53
N PRO A 309 23.54 7.12 15.75
CA PRO A 309 23.75 6.36 16.98
C PRO A 309 22.95 5.04 17.04
N TRP A 310 21.95 4.89 16.16
CA TRP A 310 21.16 3.67 15.96
C TRP A 310 21.93 2.54 15.27
N ALA A 311 23.09 2.82 14.66
CA ALA A 311 23.96 1.81 14.07
C ALA A 311 24.47 0.84 15.12
N GLY A 312 24.85 -0.38 14.75
CA GLY A 312 25.34 -1.36 15.72
C GLY A 312 26.70 -1.01 16.32
N ASP A 313 26.97 -1.54 17.51
CA ASP A 313 28.20 -1.25 18.25
C ASP A 313 29.43 -2.05 17.75
N PHE A 314 29.20 -3.17 17.06
CA PHE A 314 30.26 -4.13 16.65
C PHE A 314 30.10 -4.61 15.19
N TRP A 315 29.78 -3.71 14.27
CA TRP A 315 29.57 -4.04 12.85
C TRP A 315 30.86 -4.24 12.04
N GLY A 316 32.02 -4.11 12.68
CA GLY A 316 33.33 -4.36 12.06
C GLY A 316 33.79 -3.21 11.17
N ASN A 317 34.50 -3.56 10.09
CA ASN A 317 35.02 -2.60 9.12
C ASN A 317 33.88 -1.99 8.28
N GLY A 318 34.09 -0.80 7.71
CA GLY A 318 33.05 -0.08 6.96
C GLY A 318 32.36 -0.92 5.89
N GLY A 319 33.13 -1.67 5.08
CA GLY A 319 32.57 -2.53 4.02
C GLY A 319 31.71 -3.70 4.51
N GLN A 320 31.72 -4.01 5.81
CA GLN A 320 30.94 -5.10 6.41
C GLN A 320 29.61 -4.62 7.00
N TRP A 321 29.40 -3.31 7.15
CA TRP A 321 28.27 -2.76 7.90
C TRP A 321 26.91 -3.15 7.32
N ALA A 322 26.75 -3.16 5.99
CA ALA A 322 25.48 -3.55 5.39
C ALA A 322 25.12 -5.00 5.69
N ALA A 323 26.09 -5.92 5.65
CA ALA A 323 25.87 -7.33 5.99
C ALA A 323 25.55 -7.51 7.48
N SER A 324 26.30 -6.84 8.36
CA SER A 324 26.06 -6.86 9.81
C SER A 324 24.70 -6.27 10.18
N ALA A 325 24.28 -5.19 9.51
CA ALA A 325 23.00 -4.55 9.73
C ALA A 325 21.83 -5.42 9.25
N ALA A 326 21.94 -6.03 8.07
CA ALA A 326 20.96 -6.99 7.57
C ALA A 326 20.81 -8.20 8.51
N ALA A 327 21.92 -8.75 9.02
CA ALA A 327 21.90 -9.82 10.01
C ALA A 327 21.24 -9.40 11.34
N ALA A 328 21.35 -8.11 11.69
CA ALA A 328 20.69 -7.51 12.85
C ALA A 328 19.23 -7.06 12.59
N GLY A 329 18.67 -7.35 11.41
CA GLY A 329 17.28 -7.05 11.05
C GLY A 329 17.01 -5.64 10.54
N PHE A 330 18.04 -4.85 10.19
CA PHE A 330 17.85 -3.56 9.54
C PHE A 330 17.51 -3.72 8.06
N ARG A 331 16.66 -2.85 7.55
CA ARG A 331 16.40 -2.78 6.11
C ARG A 331 17.64 -2.24 5.40
N THR A 332 18.08 -2.95 4.37
CA THR A 332 19.15 -2.50 3.47
C THR A 332 18.64 -2.38 2.03
N GLY A 333 19.26 -1.53 1.22
CA GLY A 333 18.85 -1.35 -0.18
C GLY A 333 19.87 -0.57 -1.01
N SER A 334 19.51 -0.33 -2.28
CA SER A 334 20.37 0.35 -3.26
C SER A 334 20.03 1.82 -3.48
N GLN A 335 19.00 2.34 -2.81
CA GLN A 335 18.54 3.71 -2.98
C GLN A 335 19.04 4.62 -1.85
N PRO A 336 19.73 5.74 -2.14
CA PRO A 336 20.14 6.68 -1.11
C PRO A 336 18.93 7.36 -0.46
N GLN A 337 18.96 7.49 0.86
CA GLN A 337 17.97 8.25 1.64
C GLN A 337 18.72 9.09 2.67
N VAL A 338 18.30 10.34 2.88
CA VAL A 338 18.88 11.19 3.94
C VAL A 338 18.74 10.49 5.29
N GLY A 339 19.82 10.45 6.06
CA GLY A 339 19.91 9.74 7.34
C GLY A 339 20.24 8.25 7.24
N ALA A 340 20.27 7.66 6.03
CA ALA A 340 20.78 6.31 5.83
C ALA A 340 22.30 6.27 5.95
N ILE A 341 22.85 5.12 6.34
CA ILE A 341 24.29 4.87 6.27
C ILE A 341 24.61 4.30 4.89
N ALA A 342 25.44 4.99 4.13
CA ALA A 342 26.06 4.47 2.93
C ALA A 342 27.26 3.61 3.32
N CYS A 343 27.25 2.35 2.89
CA CYS A 343 28.27 1.34 3.13
C CYS A 343 28.90 0.92 1.81
N TRP A 344 30.19 1.19 1.64
CA TRP A 344 30.98 0.85 0.46
C TRP A 344 31.86 -0.36 0.74
N ASN A 345 31.65 -1.44 0.00
CA ASN A 345 32.44 -2.66 0.10
C ASN A 345 33.35 -2.82 -1.13
N ASP A 346 34.66 -2.76 -0.91
CA ASP A 346 35.71 -2.91 -1.91
C ASP A 346 36.44 -4.26 -1.84
N GLY A 347 35.94 -5.20 -1.04
CA GLY A 347 36.62 -6.48 -0.76
C GLY A 347 37.72 -6.38 0.30
N GLY A 348 37.95 -5.20 0.89
CA GLY A 348 38.90 -4.94 1.97
C GLY A 348 38.24 -4.29 3.19
N TYR A 349 38.81 -3.18 3.66
CA TYR A 349 38.25 -2.43 4.79
C TYR A 349 36.94 -1.71 4.43
N GLY A 350 36.77 -1.30 3.17
CA GLY A 350 35.64 -0.50 2.72
C GLY A 350 35.51 0.85 3.43
N HIS A 351 34.33 1.45 3.32
CA HIS A 351 34.06 2.78 3.89
C HIS A 351 32.59 2.95 4.29
N VAL A 352 32.31 3.82 5.26
CA VAL A 352 30.94 4.19 5.67
C VAL A 352 30.80 5.69 5.88
N ALA A 353 29.63 6.20 5.54
CA ALA A 353 29.24 7.60 5.74
C ALA A 353 27.73 7.73 5.98
N VAL A 354 27.28 8.85 6.54
CA VAL A 354 25.84 9.14 6.67
C VAL A 354 25.42 10.08 5.56
N VAL A 355 24.36 9.72 4.84
CA VAL A 355 23.80 10.52 3.76
C VAL A 355 23.15 11.78 4.33
N THR A 356 23.62 12.95 3.90
CA THR A 356 23.10 14.25 4.37
C THR A 356 22.23 14.94 3.34
N ALA A 357 22.40 14.65 2.05
CA ALA A 357 21.53 15.14 0.99
C ALA A 357 21.48 14.15 -0.18
N VAL A 358 20.34 14.07 -0.86
CA VAL A 358 20.15 13.20 -2.04
C VAL A 358 19.58 14.05 -3.16
N GLN A 359 20.26 14.08 -4.30
CA GLN A 359 19.75 14.69 -5.52
C GLN A 359 19.34 13.61 -6.54
N SER A 360 20.10 12.51 -6.62
CA SER A 360 19.76 11.30 -7.38
C SER A 360 20.52 10.09 -6.84
N ALA A 361 20.26 8.89 -7.38
CA ALA A 361 21.02 7.68 -7.05
C ALA A 361 22.54 7.83 -7.28
N ASN A 362 22.92 8.69 -8.23
CA ASN A 362 24.29 8.97 -8.65
C ASN A 362 24.77 10.36 -8.21
N ASN A 363 24.07 11.03 -7.29
CA ASN A 363 24.50 12.32 -6.79
C ASN A 363 23.98 12.58 -5.38
N ILE A 364 24.85 12.40 -4.40
CA ILE A 364 24.55 12.56 -2.97
C ILE A 364 25.57 13.48 -2.30
N GLN A 365 25.21 14.00 -1.13
CA GLN A 365 26.19 14.47 -0.14
C GLN A 365 26.18 13.54 1.05
N VAL A 366 27.35 13.38 1.66
CA VAL A 366 27.51 12.63 2.90
C VAL A 366 28.29 13.44 3.92
N SER A 367 28.13 13.09 5.19
CA SER A 367 29.02 13.49 6.26
C SER A 367 29.73 12.24 6.78
N GLU A 368 31.05 12.32 6.90
CA GLU A 368 31.93 11.18 7.11
C GLU A 368 33.21 11.57 7.87
N ALA A 369 33.95 10.57 8.31
CA ALA A 369 35.27 10.72 8.91
C ALA A 369 36.27 9.79 8.21
N ASN A 370 37.57 10.11 8.32
CA ASN A 370 38.67 9.38 7.69
C ASN A 370 38.61 9.30 6.16
N TYR A 371 38.16 10.37 5.50
CA TYR A 371 38.20 10.44 4.04
C TYR A 371 39.55 11.02 3.57
N ALA A 372 40.25 10.31 2.69
CA ALA A 372 41.57 10.71 2.16
C ALA A 372 42.60 11.10 3.25
N GLY A 373 42.55 10.42 4.40
CA GLY A 373 43.42 10.68 5.56
C GLY A 373 42.94 11.81 6.49
N ASN A 374 41.84 12.50 6.17
CA ASN A 374 41.23 13.49 7.05
C ASN A 374 40.28 12.81 8.05
N GLN A 375 40.73 12.68 9.30
CA GLN A 375 40.01 12.01 10.37
C GLN A 375 38.87 12.84 10.98
N SER A 376 38.70 14.11 10.60
CA SER A 376 37.62 14.94 11.14
C SER A 376 36.26 14.55 10.57
N LEU A 377 35.21 14.75 11.38
CA LEU A 377 33.83 14.52 10.97
C LEU A 377 33.32 15.72 10.17
N GLY A 378 32.86 15.50 8.94
CA GLY A 378 32.30 16.55 8.13
C GLY A 378 31.97 16.13 6.70
N ASN A 379 31.54 17.09 5.90
CA ASN A 379 31.35 16.90 4.47
C ASN A 379 32.67 17.17 3.74
N HIS A 380 33.32 16.12 3.24
CA HIS A 380 34.63 16.22 2.58
C HIS A 380 34.55 16.17 1.04
N ARG A 381 33.42 15.71 0.49
CA ARG A 381 33.28 15.45 -0.95
C ARG A 381 32.34 16.41 -1.67
N GLY A 382 31.45 17.09 -0.94
CA GLY A 382 30.35 17.83 -1.56
C GLY A 382 29.38 16.88 -2.26
N TRP A 383 28.87 17.29 -3.42
CA TRP A 383 28.04 16.46 -4.31
C TRP A 383 28.92 15.50 -5.10
N PHE A 384 28.66 14.19 -5.01
CA PHE A 384 29.42 13.16 -5.72
C PHE A 384 28.56 11.95 -6.08
N ASP A 385 29.04 11.15 -7.04
CA ASP A 385 28.43 9.86 -7.41
C ASP A 385 28.92 8.75 -6.48
N PRO A 386 28.04 8.16 -5.63
CA PRO A 386 28.43 7.13 -4.69
C PRO A 386 28.75 5.79 -5.37
N THR A 387 28.29 5.55 -6.61
CA THR A 387 28.52 4.29 -7.33
C THR A 387 29.93 4.20 -7.93
N ASN A 388 30.57 5.35 -8.13
CA ASN A 388 31.92 5.46 -8.70
C ASN A 388 33.00 5.80 -7.66
N ALA A 389 32.66 5.74 -6.37
CA ALA A 389 33.55 6.18 -5.29
C ALA A 389 34.58 5.11 -4.88
N GLN A 390 34.11 3.98 -4.34
CA GLN A 390 34.97 2.88 -3.88
C GLN A 390 34.12 1.62 -3.72
N GLY A 391 34.34 0.60 -4.56
CA GLY A 391 33.60 -0.66 -4.47
C GLY A 391 32.08 -0.52 -4.67
N TYR A 392 31.33 -1.48 -4.13
CA TYR A 392 29.86 -1.51 -4.24
C TYR A 392 29.19 -0.81 -3.05
N VAL A 393 28.27 0.12 -3.34
CA VAL A 393 27.52 0.86 -2.31
C VAL A 393 26.21 0.16 -1.96
N THR A 394 25.92 0.07 -0.67
CA THR A 394 24.63 -0.37 -0.11
C THR A 394 24.21 0.60 0.98
N TYR A 395 22.92 0.91 1.06
CA TYR A 395 22.36 1.80 2.07
C TYR A 395 21.68 1.01 3.18
N ILE A 396 21.95 1.39 4.42
CA ILE A 396 21.30 0.87 5.62
C ILE A 396 20.33 1.93 6.10
N TYR A 397 19.05 1.59 6.19
CA TYR A 397 18.01 2.54 6.58
C TYR A 397 17.78 2.53 8.09
N PRO A 398 17.54 3.69 8.71
CA PRO A 398 16.94 3.71 10.04
C PRO A 398 15.55 3.05 9.94
N ASN A 399 15.21 2.23 10.93
CA ASN A 399 13.89 1.60 11.03
C ASN A 399 12.84 2.57 11.59
#